data_AF-A0A1I6WRA9-F1
#
_entry.id   AF-A0A1I6WRA9-F1
#
_cell.length_a   1.000
_cell.length_b   1.000
_cell.length_c   1.000
_cell.angle_alpha   90.00
_cell.angle_beta   90.00
_cell.angle_gamma   90.00
#
_symmetry.space_group_name_H-M   'P 1'
#
loop_
_entity.id
_entity.type
_entity.pdbx_description
1 polymer ?
#
loop_
_entity_poly.entity_id
_entity_poly.type
_entity_poly.pdbx_seq_one_letter_code
_entity_poly.pdbx_strand_id
1 'polypeptide(L)' 'PSYSPDFNPIEQAFAKLKALLRSAAARTIPDLWAAIRQAFTRFTPQECRNYLAAAGYEDDLAVAT' A
#
# COMPACT_ATOMS: atom_id res chain seq x y z
N PRO A 1 5.40 -4.36 18.55
CA PRO A 1 4.69 -4.25 19.85
C PRO A 1 3.18 -4.05 19.64
N SER A 2 2.34 -4.32 20.63
CA SER A 2 0.90 -4.05 20.53
C SER A 2 0.65 -2.54 20.34
N TYR A 3 -0.28 -2.18 19.44
CA TYR A 3 -0.63 -0.81 19.10
C TYR A 3 0.52 0.06 18.59
N SER A 4 1.42 -0.50 17.79
CA SER A 4 2.51 0.27 17.18
C SER A 4 2.28 0.43 15.67
N PRO A 5 1.41 1.38 15.25
CA PRO A 5 1.04 1.56 13.85
C PRO A 5 2.25 1.91 12.97
N ASP A 6 3.29 2.53 13.54
CA ASP A 6 4.53 2.87 12.86
C ASP A 6 5.32 1.63 12.38
N PHE A 7 5.09 0.47 12.98
CA PHE A 7 5.68 -0.82 12.57
C PHE A 7 4.71 -1.63 11.70
N ASN A 8 3.64 -1.03 11.17
CA ASN A 8 2.74 -1.73 10.25
C ASN A 8 2.97 -1.23 8.80
N PRO A 9 3.70 -1.97 7.96
CA PRO A 9 4.03 -1.54 6.59
C PRO A 9 2.79 -1.33 5.71
N ILE A 10 1.65 -1.89 6.11
CA ILE A 10 0.38 -1.73 5.41
C ILE A 10 -0.13 -0.28 5.44
N GLU A 11 0.23 0.51 6.47
CA GLU A 11 -0.29 1.86 6.64
C GLU A 11 0.14 2.79 5.48
N GLN A 12 1.39 2.68 5.04
CA GLN A 12 1.89 3.44 3.89
C GLN A 12 1.19 3.03 2.58
N ALA A 13 0.97 1.72 2.39
CA ALA A 13 0.25 1.21 1.24
C ALA A 13 -1.21 1.69 1.22
N PHE A 14 -1.90 1.68 2.37
CA PHE A 14 -3.27 2.17 2.51
C PHE A 14 -3.35 3.69 2.35
N ALA A 15 -2.35 4.45 2.81
CA ALA A 15 -2.29 5.89 2.57
C ALA A 15 -2.29 6.22 1.07
N LYS A 16 -1.42 5.55 0.29
CA LYS A 16 -1.38 5.69 -1.18
C LYS A 16 -2.67 5.21 -1.84
N LEU A 17 -3.21 4.05 -1.46
CA LEU A 17 -4.46 3.52 -2.00
C LEU A 17 -5.60 4.52 -1.77
N LYS A 18 -5.75 5.04 -0.55
CA LYS A 18 -6.76 6.05 -0.22
C LYS A 18 -6.60 7.32 -1.07
N ALA A 19 -5.36 7.77 -1.32
CA ALA A 19 -5.11 8.94 -2.17
C ALA A 19 -5.59 8.70 -3.61
N LEU A 20 -5.23 7.56 -4.21
CA LEU A 20 -5.64 7.18 -5.56
C LEU A 20 -7.17 7.07 -5.70
N LEU A 21 -7.83 6.45 -4.72
CA LEU A 21 -9.29 6.31 -4.73
C LEU A 21 -10.01 7.65 -4.54
N ARG A 22 -9.47 8.56 -3.71
CA ARG A 22 -10.01 9.91 -3.57
C ARG A 22 -9.88 10.70 -4.87
N SER A 23 -8.76 10.59 -5.56
CA SER A 23 -8.56 11.21 -6.87
C SER A 23 -9.48 10.64 -7.95
N ALA A 24 -9.81 9.35 -7.89
CA ALA A 24 -10.73 8.71 -8.84
C ALA A 24 -12.20 9.15 -8.67
N ALA A 25 -12.57 9.63 -7.48
CA ALA A 25 -13.89 10.22 -7.18
C ALA A 25 -15.12 9.37 -7.61
N ALA A 26 -14.99 8.03 -7.62
CA ALA A 26 -16.07 7.12 -7.98
C ALA A 26 -17.34 7.34 -7.12
N ARG A 27 -18.52 7.21 -7.74
CA ARG A 27 -19.83 7.40 -7.10
C ARG A 27 -20.73 6.17 -7.17
N THR A 28 -20.24 5.10 -7.80
CA THR A 28 -20.94 3.81 -7.87
C THR A 28 -20.02 2.69 -7.41
N ILE A 29 -20.62 1.57 -6.95
CA ILE A 29 -19.86 0.38 -6.55
C ILE A 29 -19.06 -0.20 -7.74
N PRO A 30 -19.62 -0.36 -8.96
CA PRO A 30 -18.84 -0.83 -10.11
C PRO A 30 -17.63 0.05 -10.42
N ASP A 31 -17.79 1.37 -10.38
CA ASP A 31 -16.69 2.31 -10.63
C ASP A 31 -15.63 2.24 -9.53
N LEU A 32 -16.04 2.10 -8.27
CA LEU A 32 -15.12 1.91 -7.16
C LEU A 32 -14.30 0.63 -7.33
N TRP A 33 -14.92 -0.48 -7.73
CA TRP A 33 -14.20 -1.73 -8.02
C TRP A 33 -13.20 -1.57 -9.16
N ALA A 34 -13.56 -0.84 -10.22
CA ALA A 34 -12.65 -0.54 -11.31
C ALA A 34 -11.48 0.35 -10.85
N ALA A 35 -11.76 1.38 -10.05
CA ALA A 35 -10.75 2.26 -9.47
C ALA A 35 -9.78 1.51 -8.55
N ILE A 36 -10.26 0.56 -7.73
CA ILE A 36 -9.41 -0.29 -6.89
C ILE A 36 -8.45 -1.13 -7.76
N ARG A 37 -8.95 -1.79 -8.82
CA ARG A 37 -8.10 -2.55 -9.74
C ARG A 37 -7.04 -1.66 -10.38
N GLN A 38 -7.41 -0.47 -10.86
CA GLN A 38 -6.47 0.49 -11.44
C GLN A 38 -5.48 1.05 -10.42
N ALA A 39 -5.89 1.23 -9.17
CA ALA A 39 -4.99 1.71 -8.12
C ALA A 39 -3.88 0.70 -7.84
N PHE A 40 -4.18 -0.60 -7.82
CA PHE A 40 -3.17 -1.64 -7.60
C PHE A 40 -2.12 -1.74 -8.72
N THR A 41 -2.42 -1.34 -9.95
CA THR A 41 -1.41 -1.29 -11.02
C THR A 41 -0.38 -0.17 -10.82
N ARG A 42 -0.60 0.75 -9.88
CA ARG A 42 0.32 1.84 -9.54
C ARG A 42 1.32 1.50 -8.43
N PHE A 43 1.26 0.29 -7.88
CA PHE A 43 2.23 -0.20 -6.89
C PHE A 43 3.33 -0.97 -7.61
N THR A 44 4.58 -0.72 -7.23
CA THR A 44 5.73 -1.46 -7.74
C THR A 44 6.31 -2.37 -6.66
N PRO A 45 6.95 -3.49 -7.03
CA PRO A 45 7.63 -4.33 -6.05
C PRO A 45 8.66 -3.56 -5.21
N GLN A 46 9.42 -2.65 -5.83
CA GLN A 46 10.42 -1.84 -5.12
C GLN A 46 9.78 -0.93 -4.08
N GLU A 47 8.67 -0.28 -4.43
CA GLU A 47 7.95 0.57 -3.48
C GLU A 47 7.41 -0.25 -2.29
N CYS A 48 6.84 -1.44 -2.54
CA CYS A 48 6.40 -2.32 -1.47
C CYS A 48 7.56 -2.73 -0.55
N ARG A 49 8.75 -3.00 -1.11
CA ARG A 49 9.96 -3.26 -0.32
C ARG A 49 10.35 -2.05 0.54
N ASN A 50 10.24 -0.83 0.00
CA ASN A 50 10.51 0.38 0.76
C ASN A 50 9.54 0.55 1.95
N TYR A 51 8.27 0.15 1.81
CA TYR A 51 7.31 0.18 2.93
C TYR A 51 7.71 -0.80 4.05
N LEU A 52 8.17 -2.00 3.68
CA LEU A 52 8.70 -2.98 4.64
C LEU A 52 9.92 -2.44 5.38
N ALA A 53 10.91 -1.92 4.65
CA ALA A 53 12.11 -1.32 5.23
C ALA A 53 11.76 -0.15 6.16
N ALA A 54 10.86 0.75 5.74
CA ALA A 54 10.45 1.90 6.55
C ALA A 54 9.71 1.50 7.84
N ALA A 55 9.12 0.31 7.89
CA ALA A 55 8.52 -0.27 9.10
C ALA A 55 9.49 -1.13 9.92
N GLY A 56 10.78 -1.19 9.54
CA GLY A 56 11.83 -1.93 10.25
C GLY A 56 11.98 -3.40 9.83
N TYR A 57 11.38 -3.83 8.72
CA TYR A 57 11.45 -5.20 8.18
C TYR A 57 12.51 -5.34 7.08
N GLU A 58 13.70 -4.78 7.30
CA GLU A 58 14.80 -4.83 6.33
C GLU A 58 15.34 -6.25 6.12
N ASP A 59 15.33 -7.09 7.17
CA ASP A 59 15.82 -8.47 7.13
C ASP A 59 14.93 -9.40 6.26
N ASP A 60 13.61 -9.16 6.26
CA ASP A 60 12.64 -9.85 5.37
C ASP A 60 12.92 -9.61 3.88
N LEU A 61 13.61 -8.51 3.53
CA LEU A 61 13.99 -8.20 2.14
C LEU A 61 15.22 -8.99 1.69
N ALA A 62 16.10 -9.38 2.62
CA ALA A 62 17.34 -10.10 2.33
C ALA A 62 17.10 -11.59 1.99
N VAL A 63 16.01 -12.18 2.48
CA VAL A 63 15.63 -13.59 2.23
C VAL A 63 14.94 -13.79 0.87
N ALA A 64 14.42 -12.73 0.26
CA ALA A 64 13.65 -12.80 -0.99
C ALA A 64 14.50 -12.63 -2.28
N THR A 65 15.83 -12.63 -2.16
CA THR A 65 16.79 -12.52 -3.29
C THR A 65 17.45 -13.86 -3.55
#